data_AF-A0A1J4QBW8-F1
#
_entry.id   AF-A0A1J4QBW8-F1
#
_cell.length_a   1.000
_cell.length_b   1.000
_cell.length_c   1.000
_cell.angle_alpha   90.00
_cell.angle_beta   90.00
_cell.angle_gamma   90.00
#
_symmetry.space_group_name_H-M   'P 1'
#
loop_
_entity.id
_entity.type
_entity.pdbx_description
1 polymer ?
#
loop_
_entity_poly.entity_id
_entity_poly.type
_entity_poly.pdbx_seq_one_letter_code
_entity_poly.pdbx_strand_id
1 'polypeptide(L)'
;MLAKRCSYTLQSDDHYHVNIVVNPEGIMDVSIIENKQHVISEFDHVHFKESRQGVKLVCEDDDCAGHQEVCLILSRRDAFELREMIDNAIQEYEQLMTDL
;
A
#
# COMPACT_ATOMS: atom_id res chain seq x y z
N MET A 1 -11.10 -1.69 -14.64
CA MET A 1 -11.14 -1.30 -13.21
C MET A 1 -10.21 -0.13 -12.99
N LEU A 2 -10.56 0.83 -12.14
CA LEU A 2 -9.76 2.04 -11.91
C LEU A 2 -8.77 1.80 -10.77
N ALA A 3 -7.53 2.24 -10.94
CA ALA A 3 -6.55 2.29 -9.87
C ALA A 3 -7.09 3.11 -8.70
N LYS A 4 -7.00 2.57 -7.47
CA LYS A 4 -7.58 3.20 -6.28
C LYS A 4 -6.47 3.92 -5.51
N ARG A 5 -6.61 5.24 -5.41
CA ARG A 5 -5.61 6.10 -4.78
C ARG A 5 -6.03 6.48 -3.37
N CYS A 6 -5.12 6.34 -2.43
CA CYS A 6 -5.31 6.65 -1.03
C CYS A 6 -4.17 7.48 -0.49
N SER A 7 -4.47 8.46 0.34
CA SER A 7 -3.47 9.27 1.03
C SER A 7 -3.57 9.05 2.53
N TYR A 8 -2.47 8.59 3.13
CA TYR A 8 -2.34 8.32 4.55
C TYR A 8 -1.28 9.22 5.17
N THR A 9 -1.38 9.40 6.48
CA THR A 9 -0.36 10.10 7.27
C THR A 9 0.35 9.08 8.14
N LEU A 10 1.68 9.01 8.05
CA LEU A 10 2.45 8.10 8.89
C LEU A 10 2.41 8.54 10.34
N GLN A 11 2.40 7.58 11.25
CA GLN A 11 2.58 7.82 12.69
C GLN A 11 4.06 7.98 13.09
N SER A 12 4.97 8.08 12.12
CA SER A 12 6.35 8.45 12.39
C SER A 12 6.43 9.89 12.90
N ASP A 13 7.51 10.22 13.63
CA ASP A 13 7.72 11.50 14.33
C ASP A 13 7.49 12.76 13.46
N ASP A 14 7.70 12.62 12.14
CA ASP A 14 7.56 13.69 11.14
C ASP A 14 6.16 13.84 10.50
N HIS A 15 5.18 12.99 10.82
CA HIS A 15 3.85 13.00 10.16
C HIS A 15 3.90 12.98 8.63
N TYR A 16 4.79 12.14 8.06
CA TYR A 16 4.97 12.06 6.62
C TYR A 16 3.67 11.72 5.88
N HIS A 17 3.36 12.46 4.82
CA HIS A 17 2.24 12.17 3.93
C HIS A 17 2.64 11.13 2.88
N VAL A 18 1.89 10.03 2.84
CA VAL A 18 2.10 8.94 1.90
C VAL A 18 0.87 8.75 1.04
N ASN A 19 1.10 8.74 -0.25
CA ASN A 19 0.09 8.48 -1.24
C ASN A 19 0.31 7.11 -1.85
N ILE A 20 -0.64 6.23 -1.67
CA ILE A 20 -0.62 4.86 -2.13
C ILE A 20 -1.59 4.72 -3.29
N VAL A 21 -1.16 4.12 -4.40
CA VAL A 21 -2.03 3.75 -5.52
C VAL A 21 -2.07 2.24 -5.62
N VAL A 22 -3.24 1.68 -5.38
CA VAL A 22 -3.51 0.24 -5.48
C VAL A 22 -4.04 -0.02 -6.89
N ASN A 23 -3.26 -0.70 -7.72
CA ASN A 23 -3.69 -1.14 -9.04
C ASN A 23 -4.30 -2.54 -8.92
N PRO A 24 -5.53 -2.76 -9.45
CA PRO A 24 -6.15 -4.09 -9.46
C PRO A 24 -5.38 -5.10 -10.34
N GLU A 25 -4.37 -4.64 -11.07
CA GLU A 25 -3.44 -5.46 -11.86
C GLU A 25 -2.38 -6.17 -11.00
N GLY A 26 -2.34 -5.94 -9.69
CA GLY A 26 -1.39 -6.58 -8.77
C GLY A 26 -0.26 -5.69 -8.27
N ILE A 27 -0.28 -4.41 -8.63
CA ILE A 27 0.82 -3.47 -8.39
C ILE A 27 0.39 -2.38 -7.39
N MET A 28 1.26 -2.07 -6.45
CA MET A 28 1.09 -1.03 -5.45
C MET A 28 2.16 0.04 -5.61
N ASP A 29 1.72 1.26 -5.85
CA ASP A 29 2.58 2.42 -5.88
C ASP A 29 2.55 3.13 -4.54
N VAL A 30 3.70 3.51 -4.00
CA VAL A 30 3.83 4.17 -2.71
C VAL A 30 4.70 5.40 -2.86
N SER A 31 4.06 6.56 -2.80
CA SER A 31 4.65 7.88 -2.98
C SER A 31 4.67 8.68 -1.67
N ILE A 32 5.85 8.91 -1.10
CA ILE A 32 6.06 9.76 0.08
C ILE A 32 6.30 11.20 -0.38
N ILE A 33 5.36 12.11 -0.06
CA ILE A 33 5.38 13.49 -0.57
C ILE A 33 6.59 14.26 -0.04
N GLU A 34 6.89 14.12 1.24
CA GLU A 34 7.94 14.89 1.92
C GLU A 34 9.36 14.48 1.50
N ASN A 35 9.62 13.17 1.37
CA ASN A 35 10.90 12.69 0.86
C ASN A 35 10.98 12.68 -0.68
N LYS A 36 9.90 13.04 -1.39
CA LYS A 36 9.73 12.83 -2.84
C LYS A 36 10.16 11.42 -3.28
N GLN A 37 9.94 10.45 -2.39
CA GLN A 37 10.34 9.07 -2.61
C GLN A 37 9.14 8.33 -3.17
N HIS A 38 9.39 7.51 -4.18
CA HIS A 38 8.38 6.75 -4.88
C HIS A 38 8.89 5.33 -4.99
N VAL A 39 8.08 4.36 -4.57
CA VAL A 39 8.37 2.93 -4.64
C VAL A 39 7.22 2.25 -5.35
N ILE A 40 7.56 1.30 -6.22
CA ILE A 40 6.59 0.48 -6.92
C ILE A 40 6.84 -0.96 -6.47
N SER A 41 5.87 -1.54 -5.78
CA SER A 41 5.96 -2.92 -5.28
C SER A 41 4.74 -3.70 -5.72
N GLU A 42 4.93 -4.96 -6.09
CA GLU A 42 3.81 -5.87 -6.32
C GLU A 42 3.17 -6.28 -4.99
N PHE A 43 1.88 -6.62 -4.97
CA PHE A 43 1.22 -7.06 -3.74
C PHE A 43 1.89 -8.28 -3.10
N ASP A 44 2.56 -9.11 -3.90
CA ASP A 44 3.34 -10.26 -3.40
C ASP A 44 4.52 -9.81 -2.53
N HIS A 45 5.11 -8.66 -2.86
CA HIS A 45 6.26 -8.05 -2.18
C HIS A 45 5.85 -6.97 -1.16
N VAL A 46 4.55 -6.90 -0.84
CA VAL A 46 4.00 -5.99 0.17
C VAL A 46 3.61 -6.78 1.41
N HIS A 47 4.29 -6.48 2.51
CA HIS A 47 4.09 -7.15 3.79
C HIS A 47 3.55 -6.20 4.85
N PHE A 48 2.39 -6.56 5.39
CA PHE A 48 1.79 -5.87 6.54
C PHE A 48 2.22 -6.57 7.83
N LYS A 49 3.03 -5.88 8.63
CA LYS A 49 3.44 -6.34 9.97
C LYS A 49 2.78 -5.49 11.04
N GLU A 50 1.82 -6.06 11.76
CA GLU A 50 1.25 -5.42 12.94
C GLU A 50 2.33 -5.23 14.02
N SER A 51 2.45 -4.02 14.55
CA SER A 51 3.44 -3.66 15.57
C SER A 51 2.78 -2.91 16.73
N ARG A 52 3.50 -2.70 17.83
CA ARG A 52 2.93 -2.05 19.04
C ARG A 52 2.48 -0.60 18.81
N GLN A 53 3.10 0.10 17.86
CA GLN A 53 2.78 1.48 17.50
C GLN A 53 1.72 1.60 16.40
N GLY A 54 1.35 0.51 15.71
CA GLY A 54 0.48 0.60 14.53
C GLY A 54 0.64 -0.61 13.62
N VAL A 55 0.52 -0.39 12.31
CA VAL A 55 0.79 -1.42 11.30
C VAL A 55 1.96 -0.94 10.46
N LYS A 56 3.01 -1.74 10.44
CA LYS A 56 4.19 -1.52 9.62
C LYS A 56 3.95 -2.11 8.24
N LEU A 57 3.78 -1.26 7.25
CA LEU A 57 3.79 -1.64 5.84
C LEU A 57 5.25 -1.72 5.38
N VAL A 58 5.66 -2.87 4.88
CA VAL A 58 6.98 -3.10 4.28
C VAL A 58 6.74 -3.36 2.80
N CYS A 59 7.26 -2.49 1.96
CA CYS A 59 7.20 -2.62 0.51
C CYS A 59 8.61 -2.86 0.00
N GLU A 60 8.81 -3.97 -0.71
CA GLU A 60 10.08 -4.31 -1.34
C GLU A 60 9.98 -4.00 -2.83
N ASP A 61 10.87 -3.14 -3.31
CA ASP A 61 10.95 -2.79 -4.73
C ASP A 61 11.76 -3.88 -5.46
N ASP A 62 11.13 -4.58 -6.41
CA ASP A 62 11.77 -5.66 -7.19
C ASP A 62 12.52 -5.12 -8.43
N ASP A 63 12.11 -3.96 -8.94
CA ASP A 63 12.53 -3.46 -10.25
C ASP A 63 13.81 -2.62 -10.19
N CYS A 64 14.09 -1.95 -9.06
CA CYS A 64 15.27 -1.11 -8.94
C CYS A 64 16.50 -1.90 -8.48
N ALA A 65 17.58 -1.83 -9.28
CA ALA A 65 18.91 -2.40 -9.02
C ALA A 65 19.59 -1.99 -7.68
N GLY A 66 18.90 -1.24 -6.82
CA GLY A 66 19.20 -1.12 -5.40
C GLY A 66 17.93 -1.45 -4.62
N HIS A 67 17.90 -2.63 -3.99
CA HIS A 67 16.85 -3.10 -3.07
C HIS A 67 16.38 -1.97 -2.15
N GLN A 68 15.28 -1.30 -2.52
CA GLN A 68 14.77 -0.16 -1.77
C GLN A 68 13.57 -0.62 -0.95
N GLU A 69 13.87 -1.13 0.24
CA GLU A 69 12.85 -1.54 1.20
C GLU A 69 12.25 -0.29 1.86
N VAL A 70 10.98 0.00 1.57
CA VAL A 70 10.26 1.10 2.20
C VAL A 70 9.43 0.56 3.37
N CYS A 71 9.78 1.01 4.56
CA CYS A 71 9.11 0.68 5.81
C CYS A 71 8.28 1.87 6.30
N LEU A 72 6.96 1.74 6.27
CA LEU A 72 6.02 2.79 6.65
C LEU A 72 5.24 2.35 7.89
N ILE A 73 5.12 3.21 8.89
CA ILE A 73 4.29 2.95 10.07
C ILE A 73 2.97 3.69 9.91
N LEU A 74 1.94 2.94 9.57
CA LEU A 74 0.56 3.40 9.43
C LEU A 74 -0.21 3.16 10.74
N SER A 75 -1.30 3.91 10.94
CA SER A 75 -2.24 3.57 12.02
C SER A 75 -2.92 2.23 11.73
N ARG A 76 -3.36 1.54 12.79
CA ARG A 76 -4.20 0.34 12.63
C ARG A 76 -5.44 0.58 11.77
N ARG A 77 -6.06 1.76 11.89
CA ARG A 77 -7.21 2.13 11.06
C ARG A 77 -6.83 2.26 9.59
N ASP A 78 -5.81 3.07 9.29
CA ASP A 78 -5.33 3.31 7.92
C ASP A 78 -4.94 2.01 7.20
N ALA A 79 -4.19 1.14 7.88
CA ALA A 79 -3.77 -0.12 7.30
C ALA A 79 -4.92 -1.13 7.15
N PHE A 80 -5.89 -1.11 8.06
CA PHE A 80 -7.10 -1.93 7.92
C PHE A 80 -7.94 -1.45 6.74
N GLU A 81 -8.16 -0.15 6.59
CA GLU A 81 -8.87 0.41 5.44
C GLU A 81 -8.16 0.12 4.12
N LEU A 82 -6.82 0.21 4.09
CA LEU A 82 -6.04 -0.14 2.91
C LEU A 82 -6.18 -1.62 2.54
N ARG A 83 -6.13 -2.50 3.55
CA ARG A 83 -6.31 -3.94 3.35
C ARG A 83 -7.72 -4.26 2.88
N GLU A 84 -8.75 -3.70 3.52
CA GLU A 84 -10.14 -3.84 3.09
C GLU A 84 -10.36 -3.29 1.68
N MET A 85 -9.62 -2.27 1.29
CA MET A 85 -9.70 -1.69 -0.04
C MET A 85 -9.09 -2.60 -1.12
N ILE A 86 -7.93 -3.21 -0.84
CA ILE A 86 -7.32 -4.21 -1.71
C ILE A 86 -8.26 -5.42 -1.82
N ASP A 87 -8.74 -5.92 -0.69
CA ASP A 87 -9.67 -7.05 -0.61
C ASP A 87 -10.98 -6.77 -1.35
N ASN A 88 -11.57 -5.59 -1.18
CA ASN A 88 -12.74 -5.17 -1.96
C ASN A 88 -12.43 -5.08 -3.45
N ALA A 89 -11.26 -4.58 -3.85
CA ALA A 89 -10.91 -4.48 -5.27
C ALA A 89 -10.77 -5.87 -5.92
N ILE A 90 -10.23 -6.84 -5.17
CA ILE A 90 -10.15 -8.25 -5.59
C ILE A 90 -11.53 -8.89 -5.61
N GLN A 91 -12.31 -8.72 -4.54
CA GLN A 91 -13.64 -9.32 -4.41
C GLN A 91 -14.65 -8.73 -5.41
N GLU A 92 -14.60 -7.43 -5.70
CA GLU A 92 -15.41 -6.81 -6.78
C GLU A 92 -15.03 -7.40 -8.15
N TYR A 93 -13.76 -7.75 -8.37
CA TYR A 93 -13.33 -8.41 -9.60
C TYR A 93 -13.88 -9.83 -9.68
N GLU A 94 -13.81 -10.59 -8.58
CA GLU A 94 -14.38 -11.93 -8.50
C GLU A 94 -15.92 -11.93 -8.63
N GLN A 95 -16.60 -10.94 -8.04
CA GLN A 95 -18.06 -10.78 -8.20
C GLN A 95 -18.45 -10.43 -9.63
N LEU A 96 -17.73 -9.53 -10.29
CA LEU A 96 -17.96 -9.21 -11.71
C LEU A 96 -17.75 -10.43 -12.63
N MET A 97 -16.89 -11.37 -12.25
CA MET A 97 -16.68 -12.64 -12.97
C MET A 97 -17.72 -13.72 -12.62
N THR A 98 -18.47 -13.57 -11.54
CA THR A 98 -19.46 -14.56 -11.08
C THR A 98 -20.86 -14.32 -11.63
N ASP A 99 -21.16 -13.11 -12.11
CA ASP A 99 -22.48 -12.75 -12.69
C ASP A 99 -22.59 -13.04 -14.20
N LEU A 100 -21.72 -13.89 -14.76
CA LEU A 100 -21.64 -14.20 -16.19
C LEU A 100 -22.06 -15.64 -16.51
#